data_AF-A0A0W0CF49-F1
#
_entry.id   AF-A0A0W0CF49-F1
#
_cell.length_a   1.000
_cell.length_b   1.000
_cell.length_c   1.000
_cell.angle_alpha   90.00
_cell.angle_beta   90.00
_cell.angle_gamma   90.00
#
_symmetry.space_group_name_H-M   'P 1'
#
loop_
_entity.id
_entity.type
_entity.pdbx_description
1 polymer ?
#
loop_
_entity_poly.entity_id
_entity_poly.type
_entity_poly.pdbx_seq_one_letter_code
_entity_poly.pdbx_strand_id
1 'polypeptide(L)'
;MSNLYRMMVLLEEPMEEDITISDSKEEKKVMHEFMDELTLPFQIDEIDLLNKWFDKFDDEICIPNEGHIKYEITSDGLIVLILDKELGEEFVGKVKTFVEQNNVEDEDEEDA
;
A
#
# COMPACT_ATOMS: atom_id res chain seq x y z
N MET A 1 19.63 -6.58 -12.87
CA MET A 1 18.74 -6.86 -11.72
C MET A 1 18.00 -5.57 -11.49
N SER A 2 16.71 -5.53 -11.74
CA SER A 2 15.90 -4.32 -11.53
C SER A 2 15.77 -4.13 -10.01
N ASN A 3 16.48 -3.14 -9.46
CA ASN A 3 16.43 -2.78 -8.04
C ASN A 3 15.29 -1.78 -7.84
N LEU A 4 14.08 -2.19 -8.24
CA LEU A 4 12.88 -1.36 -8.16
C LEU A 4 12.14 -1.63 -6.86
N TYR A 5 11.47 -0.60 -6.36
CA TYR A 5 10.52 -0.76 -5.27
C TYR A 5 9.33 -1.63 -5.67
N ARG A 6 8.89 -2.48 -4.75
CA ARG A 6 7.69 -3.30 -4.88
C ARG A 6 6.73 -2.98 -3.76
N MET A 7 5.49 -2.69 -4.11
CA MET A 7 4.40 -2.46 -3.17
C MET A 7 3.51 -3.69 -3.09
N MET A 8 3.48 -4.34 -1.94
CA MET A 8 2.53 -5.41 -1.61
C MET A 8 1.29 -4.80 -0.96
N VAL A 9 0.12 -5.12 -1.47
CA VAL A 9 -1.16 -4.67 -0.93
C VAL A 9 -1.80 -5.84 -0.18
N LEU A 10 -2.07 -5.62 1.11
CA LEU A 10 -2.69 -6.57 2.02
C LEU A 10 -4.01 -6.01 2.55
N LEU A 11 -5.02 -6.85 2.69
CA LEU A 11 -6.27 -6.52 3.37
C LEU A 11 -6.22 -7.05 4.81
N GLU A 12 -6.34 -6.15 5.78
CA GLU A 12 -6.46 -6.44 7.21
C GLU A 12 -7.93 -6.66 7.54
N GLU A 13 -8.27 -7.89 7.93
CA GLU A 13 -9.59 -8.23 8.43
C GLU A 13 -9.51 -8.68 9.90
N PRO A 14 -10.37 -8.20 10.80
CA PRO A 14 -10.47 -8.75 12.14
C PRO A 14 -11.07 -10.15 12.05
N MET A 15 -10.39 -11.16 12.59
CA MET A 15 -10.99 -12.48 12.76
C MET A 15 -12.13 -12.36 13.76
N GLU A 16 -13.35 -12.72 13.35
CA GLU A 16 -14.45 -12.91 14.28
C GLU A 16 -14.13 -14.12 15.15
N GLU A 17 -13.77 -13.88 16.40
CA GLU A 17 -13.57 -14.95 17.37
C GLU A 17 -14.94 -15.60 17.64
N ASP A 18 -15.13 -16.84 17.19
CA ASP A 18 -16.17 -17.72 17.73
C ASP A 18 -15.86 -17.94 19.22
N ILE A 19 -16.47 -17.12 20.07
CA ILE A 19 -16.23 -17.09 21.52
C ILE A 19 -16.57 -18.45 22.12
N THR A 20 -15.55 -19.26 22.38
CA THR A 20 -15.59 -20.22 23.49
C THR A 20 -14.27 -20.21 24.27
N ILE A 21 -14.37 -19.62 25.48
CA ILE A 21 -13.59 -19.90 26.69
C ILE A 21 -12.35 -19.00 26.94
N SER A 22 -12.64 -17.95 27.71
CA SER A 22 -11.94 -17.52 28.94
C SER A 22 -10.52 -16.95 28.89
N ASP A 23 -10.47 -15.67 29.25
CA ASP A 23 -9.48 -15.06 30.15
C ASP A 23 -8.03 -14.99 29.64
N SER A 24 -7.78 -14.03 28.74
CA SER A 24 -6.54 -13.26 28.69
C SER A 24 -6.80 -11.99 27.87
N LYS A 25 -6.04 -10.92 28.08
CA LYS A 25 -6.09 -9.71 27.24
C LYS A 25 -5.72 -10.09 25.81
N GLU A 26 -6.69 -10.47 24.99
CA GLU A 26 -6.45 -10.90 23.62
C GLU A 26 -6.21 -9.66 22.75
N GLU A 27 -4.99 -9.56 22.25
CA GLU A 27 -4.66 -8.82 21.04
C GLU A 27 -5.63 -9.31 19.96
N LYS A 28 -6.47 -8.43 19.42
CA LYS A 28 -7.42 -8.78 18.35
C LYS A 28 -6.65 -9.54 17.27
N LYS A 29 -7.00 -10.81 17.04
CA LYS A 29 -6.41 -11.59 15.95
C LYS A 29 -6.84 -10.94 14.63
N VAL A 30 -5.90 -10.30 13.95
CA VAL A 30 -6.09 -9.75 12.61
C VAL A 30 -5.47 -10.69 11.58
N MET A 31 -6.18 -10.92 10.48
CA MET A 31 -5.66 -11.65 9.33
C MET A 31 -5.29 -10.66 8.24
N HIS A 32 -4.18 -10.94 7.55
CA HIS A 32 -3.74 -10.17 6.40
C HIS A 32 -3.90 -11.04 5.16
N GLU A 33 -4.82 -10.67 4.28
CA GLU A 33 -5.01 -11.34 2.99
C GLU A 33 -4.21 -10.61 1.91
N PHE A 34 -3.45 -11.35 1.10
CA PHE A 34 -2.72 -10.76 -0.01
C PHE A 34 -3.67 -10.40 -1.15
N MET A 35 -3.70 -9.12 -1.53
CA MET A 35 -4.54 -8.60 -2.60
C MET A 35 -3.77 -8.46 -3.90
N ASP A 36 -2.60 -7.79 -3.87
CA ASP A 36 -1.79 -7.61 -5.07
C ASP A 36 -0.33 -7.19 -4.82
N GLU A 37 0.49 -7.24 -5.87
CA GLU A 37 1.85 -6.70 -5.91
C GLU A 37 2.00 -5.70 -7.09
N LEU A 38 2.44 -4.48 -6.78
CA LEU A 38 2.72 -3.42 -7.76
C LEU A 38 4.21 -3.14 -7.80
N THR A 39 4.78 -3.04 -9.00
CA THR A 39 6.16 -2.57 -9.16
C THR A 39 6.13 -1.07 -9.36
N LEU A 40 6.82 -0.32 -8.51
CA LEU A 40 6.98 1.11 -8.67
C LEU A 40 8.20 1.40 -9.55
N PRO A 41 8.17 2.48 -10.35
CA PRO A 41 9.28 2.87 -11.24
C PRO A 41 10.47 3.52 -10.50
N PHE A 42 10.58 3.36 -9.19
CA PHE A 42 11.63 3.98 -8.38
C PHE A 42 12.73 2.98 -8.09
N GLN A 43 14.00 3.36 -8.30
CA GLN A 43 15.11 2.55 -7.81
C GLN A 43 15.23 2.67 -6.28
N ILE A 44 15.77 1.63 -5.63
CA ILE A 44 16.02 1.60 -4.18
C ILE A 44 16.93 2.76 -3.73
N ASP A 45 17.84 3.21 -4.59
CA ASP A 45 18.72 4.35 -4.35
C ASP A 45 18.05 5.72 -4.53
N GLU A 46 16.82 5.77 -5.03
CA GLU A 46 16.06 7.00 -5.32
C GLU A 46 15.05 7.35 -4.21
N ILE A 47 15.41 7.16 -2.94
CA ILE A 47 14.53 7.40 -1.79
C ILE A 47 13.99 8.84 -1.72
N ASP A 48 14.74 9.83 -2.21
CA ASP A 48 14.29 11.22 -2.25
C ASP A 48 13.14 11.43 -3.25
N LEU A 49 13.16 10.74 -4.39
CA LEU A 49 12.05 10.77 -5.35
C LEU A 49 10.86 9.99 -4.81
N LEU A 50 11.13 8.84 -4.20
CA LEU A 50 10.12 8.03 -3.53
C LEU A 50 9.37 8.85 -2.48
N ASN A 51 10.08 9.58 -1.62
CA ASN A 51 9.46 10.42 -0.58
C ASN A 51 8.51 11.47 -1.18
N LYS A 52 8.93 12.17 -2.25
CA LYS A 52 8.06 13.17 -2.91
C LYS A 52 6.83 12.53 -3.57
N TRP A 53 6.99 11.33 -4.11
CA TRP A 53 5.88 10.57 -4.63
C TRP A 53 4.93 10.14 -3.50
N PHE A 54 5.48 9.69 -2.38
CA PHE A 54 4.71 9.34 -1.19
C PHE A 54 4.01 10.53 -0.55
N ASP A 55 4.58 11.74 -0.60
CA ASP A 55 3.88 12.95 -0.14
C ASP A 55 2.55 13.13 -0.90
N LYS A 56 2.55 12.90 -2.23
CA LYS A 56 1.32 12.93 -3.04
C LYS A 56 0.40 11.75 -2.75
N PHE A 57 0.97 10.55 -2.61
CA PHE A 57 0.21 9.36 -2.24
C PHE A 57 -0.50 9.57 -0.90
N ASP A 58 0.19 10.18 0.07
CA ASP A 58 -0.39 10.51 1.36
C ASP A 58 -1.53 11.50 1.21
N ASP A 59 -1.33 12.61 0.49
CA ASP A 59 -2.37 13.63 0.29
C ASP A 59 -3.62 13.09 -0.43
N GLU A 60 -3.47 12.23 -1.44
CA GLU A 60 -4.59 11.74 -2.25
C GLU A 60 -5.21 10.42 -1.77
N ILE A 61 -4.41 9.56 -1.13
CA ILE A 61 -4.80 8.19 -0.75
C ILE A 61 -4.83 8.04 0.77
N CYS A 62 -3.76 8.38 1.50
CA CYS A 62 -3.71 8.09 2.94
C CYS A 62 -4.56 9.04 3.79
N ILE A 63 -4.45 10.36 3.58
CA ILE A 63 -5.18 11.38 4.37
C ILE A 63 -6.70 11.22 4.23
N PRO A 64 -7.28 11.02 3.03
CA PRO A 64 -8.73 10.84 2.91
C PRO A 64 -9.25 9.55 3.55
N ASN A 65 -8.36 8.59 3.81
CA ASN A 65 -8.67 7.27 4.37
C ASN A 65 -7.90 7.03 5.68
N GLU A 66 -7.57 8.11 6.40
CA GLU A 66 -6.78 8.09 7.62
C GLU A 66 -7.44 7.16 8.66
N GLY A 67 -6.64 6.26 9.25
CA GLY A 67 -7.11 5.25 10.19
C GLY A 67 -7.49 3.90 9.57
N HIS A 68 -7.69 3.84 8.25
CA HIS A 68 -7.98 2.60 7.51
C HIS A 68 -6.81 2.14 6.63
N ILE A 69 -5.75 2.94 6.53
CA ILE A 69 -4.55 2.62 5.76
C ILE A 69 -3.35 2.65 6.70
N LYS A 70 -2.52 1.63 6.61
CA LYS A 70 -1.19 1.59 7.19
C LYS A 70 -0.20 1.23 6.09
N TYR A 71 0.99 1.78 6.13
CA TYR A 71 2.05 1.37 5.21
C TYR A 71 3.38 1.26 5.93
N GLU A 72 4.24 0.39 5.42
CA GLU A 72 5.62 0.25 5.85
C GLU A 72 6.52 0.30 4.62
N ILE A 73 7.55 1.14 4.66
CA ILE A 73 8.56 1.25 3.60
C ILE A 73 9.86 0.71 4.16
N THR A 74 10.41 -0.30 3.52
CA THR A 74 11.67 -0.92 3.91
C THR A 74 12.80 -0.49 2.98
N SER A 75 14.01 -0.41 3.52
CA SER A 75 15.19 0.04 2.78
C SER A 75 15.68 -0.94 1.71
N ASP A 76 15.18 -2.17 1.70
CA ASP A 76 15.48 -3.21 0.71
C ASP A 76 14.56 -3.16 -0.53
N GLY A 77 13.70 -2.15 -0.63
CA GLY A 77 12.85 -1.96 -1.81
C GLY A 77 11.45 -2.55 -1.67
N LEU A 78 11.01 -2.91 -0.47
CA LEU A 78 9.66 -3.41 -0.24
C LEU A 78 8.81 -2.32 0.42
N ILE A 79 7.59 -2.19 -0.07
CA ILE A 79 6.55 -1.36 0.52
C ILE A 79 5.40 -2.30 0.83
N VAL A 80 4.92 -2.28 2.07
CA VAL A 80 3.77 -3.07 2.49
C VAL A 80 2.65 -2.10 2.79
N LEU A 81 1.59 -2.12 1.98
CA LEU A 81 0.37 -1.35 2.17
C LEU A 81 -0.69 -2.27 2.77
N ILE A 82 -1.18 -1.92 3.95
CA ILE A 82 -2.20 -2.65 4.68
C ILE A 82 -3.47 -1.80 4.67
N LEU A 83 -4.54 -2.34 4.10
CA LEU A 83 -5.86 -1.72 3.97
C LEU A 83 -6.82 -2.38 4.95
N ASP A 84 -7.62 -1.61 5.66
CA ASP A 84 -8.73 -2.16 6.44
C ASP A 84 -9.78 -2.78 5.49
N LYS A 85 -10.45 -3.84 5.93
CA LYS A 85 -11.60 -4.44 5.25
C LYS A 85 -12.67 -3.43 4.81
N GLU A 86 -12.79 -2.28 5.51
CA GLU A 86 -13.75 -1.23 5.15
C GLU A 86 -13.45 -0.56 3.80
N LEU A 87 -12.18 -0.57 3.33
CA LEU A 87 -11.80 -0.04 2.03
C LEU A 87 -12.10 -1.02 0.89
N GLY A 88 -12.04 -2.32 1.16
CA GLY A 88 -12.37 -3.39 0.22
C GLY A 88 -11.51 -3.43 -1.05
N GLU A 89 -11.86 -4.33 -1.97
CA GLU A 89 -11.13 -4.54 -3.24
C GLU A 89 -11.17 -3.32 -4.17
N GLU A 90 -12.25 -2.52 -4.13
CA GLU A 90 -12.39 -1.33 -4.99
C GLU A 90 -11.30 -0.28 -4.72
N PHE A 91 -10.83 -0.22 -3.47
CA PHE A 91 -9.74 0.68 -3.10
C PHE A 91 -8.40 0.25 -3.67
N VAL A 92 -8.16 -1.06 -3.77
CA VAL A 92 -6.97 -1.60 -4.44
C VAL A 92 -6.91 -1.08 -5.89
N GLY A 93 -8.06 -1.03 -6.57
CA GLY A 93 -8.17 -0.43 -7.90
C GLY A 93 -7.72 1.04 -7.93
N LYS A 94 -8.09 1.85 -6.94
CA LYS A 94 -7.63 3.24 -6.83
C LYS A 94 -6.13 3.35 -6.62
N VAL A 95 -5.56 2.51 -5.76
CA VAL A 95 -4.11 2.47 -5.51
C VAL A 95 -3.36 2.11 -6.81
N LYS A 96 -3.84 1.12 -7.55
CA LYS A 96 -3.28 0.76 -8.86
C LYS A 96 -3.31 1.93 -9.82
N THR A 97 -4.47 2.54 -10.00
CA THR A 97 -4.63 3.69 -10.90
C THR A 97 -3.73 4.86 -10.49
N PHE A 98 -3.57 5.12 -9.18
CA PHE A 98 -2.66 6.15 -8.71
C PHE A 98 -1.20 5.83 -9.08
N VAL A 99 -0.77 4.59 -8.85
CA VAL A 99 0.58 4.12 -9.20
C VAL A 99 0.82 4.22 -10.71
N GLU A 100 -0.15 3.85 -11.53
CA GLU A 100 -0.08 3.97 -12.99
C GLU A 100 -0.01 5.44 -13.45
N GLN A 101 -0.85 6.32 -12.90
CA GLN A 101 -0.92 7.74 -13.28
C GLN A 101 0.27 8.57 -12.78
N ASN A 102 0.88 8.14 -11.67
CA ASN A 102 2.06 8.77 -11.09
C ASN A 102 3.32 7.94 -11.36
N ASN A 103 3.28 7.08 -12.38
CA ASN A 103 4.47 6.46 -12.91
C ASN A 103 5.30 7.57 -13.58
N VAL A 104 6.54 7.76 -13.14
CA VAL A 104 7.38 8.90 -13.57
C VAL A 104 7.89 8.73 -15.03
N GLU A 105 7.36 7.75 -15.77
CA GLU A 105 7.75 7.44 -17.15
C GLU A 105 6.86 8.08 -18.25
N ASP A 106 5.89 8.94 -17.95
CA ASP A 106 5.07 9.64 -18.98
C ASP A 106 5.35 11.16 -19.07
N GLU A 107 6.62 11.55 -19.29
CA GLU A 107 6.97 12.86 -19.89
C GLU A 107 7.67 12.73 -21.26
N ASP A 108 7.56 11.59 -21.95
CA ASP A 108 7.97 11.46 -23.36
C ASP A 108 6.83 10.93 -24.25
N GLU A 109 6.44 11.74 -25.23
CA GLU A 109 5.41 11.57 -26.31
C GLU A 109 3.95 11.96 -25.93
N GLU A 110 3.31 13.02 -26.45
CA GLU A 110 3.27 13.49 -27.84
C GLU A 110 3.46 15.03 -27.98
N ASP A 111 4.60 15.42 -28.53
CA ASP A 111 4.80 16.70 -29.23
C ASP A 111 5.14 16.34 -30.69
N ALA A 112 4.12 16.19 -31.55
CA ALA A 112 4.22 16.24 -33.03
C ALA A 112 2.85 16.27 -33.73
#